data_AF-A0A1V6PCE6-F1
#
_entry.id   AF-A0A1V6PCE6-F1
#
_cell.length_a   1.000
_cell.length_b   1.000
_cell.length_c   1.000
_cell.angle_alpha   90.00
_cell.angle_beta   90.00
_cell.angle_gamma   90.00
#
_symmetry.space_group_name_H-M   'P 1'
#
loop_
_entity.id
_entity.type
_entity.pdbx_description
1 polymer ?
#
loop_
_entity_poly.entity_id
_entity_poly.type
_entity_poly.pdbx_seq_one_letter_code
_entity_poly.pdbx_strand_id
1 'polypeptide(L)'
;MAANTRYEPAPQRDSFEDQQFTQAPPSYQATADPPPRTENDNLPDDFKFGGNVSEGTIDIRMQFVRKVYSILTVQLLVTTGLCSVSFFNQSYSHWIQSNPWLVIVSIFGALGFMLATWWKAKSYPTNLIFLTCFTLLEGYSISVVTSFYDARVVVQALALTLGIFVALTLFACQTKYDFTDWMPYLFGALWFLVLFGFVAMFIPFGSTAELIYGVLGTLIFSGYILVDTQLVMRHYHLDDEIQASISLYLDVINLFMSILRILNSQNNN
;
A
#
# COMPACT_ATOMS: atom_id res chain seq x y z
N MET A 1 1.14 60.96 60.94
CA MET A 1 1.41 60.75 59.50
C MET A 1 2.88 61.05 59.26
N ALA A 2 3.71 60.03 59.05
CA ALA A 2 5.09 60.22 58.60
C ALA A 2 5.40 59.10 57.60
N ALA A 3 5.87 59.51 56.44
CA ALA A 3 5.82 58.77 55.19
C ALA A 3 7.02 57.81 55.01
N ASN A 4 6.69 56.56 54.67
CA ASN A 4 7.31 55.75 53.61
C ASN A 4 7.81 56.63 52.44
N THR A 5 8.93 56.41 51.74
CA THR A 5 9.64 55.19 51.31
C THR A 5 11.04 55.65 50.86
N ARG A 6 12.11 54.88 51.14
CA ARG A 6 13.41 55.04 50.45
C ARG A 6 13.23 54.58 49.00
N TYR A 7 13.11 55.52 48.08
CA TYR A 7 13.28 55.25 46.65
C TYR A 7 14.63 55.82 46.24
N GLU A 8 15.54 54.96 45.81
CA GLU A 8 16.80 55.36 45.18
C GLU A 8 16.61 55.27 43.67
N PRO A 9 16.79 56.35 42.90
CA PRO A 9 16.59 56.30 41.46
C PRO A 9 17.61 55.38 40.80
N ALA A 10 17.16 54.55 39.85
CA ALA A 10 18.04 53.67 39.09
C ALA A 10 19.04 54.52 38.27
N PRO A 11 20.31 54.11 38.19
CA PRO A 11 21.30 54.83 37.40
C PRO A 11 20.85 54.89 35.93
N GLN A 12 20.68 56.10 35.42
CA GLN A 12 20.45 56.33 33.99
C GLN A 12 21.78 56.14 33.28
N ARG A 13 21.95 54.97 32.65
CA ARG A 13 23.05 54.75 31.71
C ARG A 13 22.64 55.36 30.38
N ASP A 14 23.28 56.46 29.99
CA ASP A 14 23.10 57.01 28.65
C ASP A 14 23.64 55.98 27.65
N SER A 15 22.76 55.45 26.79
CA SER A 15 23.11 54.43 25.79
C SER A 15 24.09 54.93 24.72
N PHE A 16 24.40 56.23 24.76
CA PHE A 16 25.28 56.93 23.81
C PHE A 16 26.70 57.13 24.33
N GLU A 17 26.97 56.85 25.61
CA GLU A 17 28.34 56.88 26.16
C GLU A 17 29.03 55.51 25.94
N ASP A 18 29.75 55.46 24.82
CA ASP A 18 30.90 54.59 24.52
C ASP A 18 30.72 53.08 24.75
N GLN A 19 30.04 52.42 23.81
CA GLN A 19 30.54 51.12 23.34
C GLN A 19 31.54 51.39 22.20
N GLN A 20 32.80 51.65 22.55
CA GLN A 20 33.89 51.48 21.59
C GLN A 20 33.97 49.99 21.24
N PHE A 21 33.28 49.60 20.17
CA PHE A 21 33.43 48.28 19.57
C PHE A 21 34.88 48.14 19.12
N THR A 22 35.70 47.44 19.92
CA THR A 22 37.15 47.29 19.72
C THR A 22 37.46 46.35 18.55
N GLN A 23 36.45 45.70 18.01
CA GLN A 23 36.53 44.82 16.86
C GLN A 23 35.42 45.19 15.89
N ALA A 24 35.76 45.19 14.59
CA ALA A 24 34.75 45.25 13.55
C ALA A 24 33.75 44.09 13.78
N PRO A 25 32.44 44.31 13.56
CA PRO A 25 31.48 43.22 13.62
C PRO A 25 31.97 42.09 12.71
N PRO A 26 31.79 40.82 13.12
CA PRO A 26 32.20 39.68 12.31
C PRO A 26 31.70 39.90 10.88
N SER A 27 32.60 39.81 9.90
CA SER A 27 32.21 39.91 8.50
C SER A 27 31.07 38.92 8.28
N TYR A 28 29.99 39.34 7.64
CA TYR A 28 29.01 38.43 7.06
C TYR A 28 29.71 37.62 5.98
N GLN A 29 30.56 36.68 6.38
CA GLN A 29 30.87 35.54 5.56
C GLN A 29 29.50 34.94 5.27
N ALA A 30 29.14 34.91 4.00
CA ALA A 30 28.03 34.14 3.51
C ALA A 30 28.34 32.67 3.83
N THR A 31 28.18 32.28 5.09
CA THR A 31 27.89 30.91 5.46
C THR A 31 26.73 30.53 4.56
N ALA A 32 26.96 29.54 3.70
CA ALA A 32 26.03 29.09 2.67
C ALA A 32 24.60 29.32 3.13
N ASP A 33 23.85 30.15 2.38
CA ASP A 33 22.50 30.54 2.77
C ASP A 33 21.76 29.29 3.27
N PRO A 34 21.26 29.30 4.51
CA PRO A 34 20.50 28.17 5.00
C PRO A 34 19.39 27.89 3.98
N PRO A 35 19.07 26.61 3.73
CA PRO A 35 18.07 26.25 2.75
C PRO A 35 16.78 27.06 2.99
N PRO A 36 16.05 27.43 1.92
CA PRO A 36 14.85 28.23 2.04
C PRO A 36 13.90 27.59 3.05
N ARG A 37 13.48 28.37 4.06
CA ARG A 37 12.66 27.86 5.16
C ARG A 37 11.32 27.35 4.62
N THR A 38 10.93 26.14 5.01
CA THR A 38 9.61 25.60 4.68
C THR A 38 8.58 25.94 5.76
N GLU A 39 7.29 25.88 5.43
CA GLU A 39 6.18 26.22 6.35
C GLU A 39 6.24 25.42 7.67
N ASN A 40 6.80 24.21 7.64
CA ASN A 40 6.88 23.29 8.77
C ASN A 40 8.23 23.31 9.53
N ASP A 41 9.17 24.18 9.17
CA ASP A 41 10.50 24.20 9.81
C ASP A 41 10.45 24.62 11.28
N ASN A 42 9.46 25.42 11.66
CA ASN A 42 9.28 25.88 13.05
C ASN A 42 8.41 24.93 13.88
N LEU A 43 7.84 23.88 13.27
CA LEU A 43 7.02 22.90 13.96
C LEU A 43 7.95 21.87 14.63
N PRO A 44 7.88 21.64 15.95
CA PRO A 44 8.61 20.55 16.58
C PRO A 44 8.19 19.21 15.97
N ASP A 45 9.12 18.26 15.85
CA ASP A 45 8.88 17.00 15.14
C ASP A 45 7.69 16.21 15.67
N ASP A 46 7.44 16.26 16.98
CA ASP A 46 6.29 15.61 17.63
C ASP A 46 4.93 16.11 17.11
N PHE A 47 4.86 17.33 16.55
CA PHE A 47 3.63 17.90 15.96
C PHE A 47 3.52 17.64 14.45
N LYS A 48 4.54 17.06 13.83
CA LYS A 48 4.49 16.69 12.40
C LYS A 48 3.77 15.36 12.19
N PHE A 49 3.72 14.51 13.22
CA PHE A 49 2.99 13.24 13.22
C PHE A 49 1.56 13.45 13.71
N GLY A 50 0.61 12.87 12.97
CA GLY A 50 -0.79 12.77 13.37
C GLY A 50 -1.16 11.36 13.80
N GLY A 51 -2.38 11.18 14.31
CA GLY A 51 -2.93 9.86 14.63
C GLY A 51 -3.12 8.99 13.39
N ASN A 52 -3.40 9.59 12.23
CA ASN A 52 -3.56 8.92 10.94
C ASN A 52 -2.78 9.67 9.83
N VAL A 53 -2.74 9.09 8.62
CA VAL A 53 -2.06 9.70 7.46
C VAL A 53 -2.58 11.11 7.20
N SER A 54 -3.90 11.36 7.26
CA SER A 54 -4.45 12.67 6.90
C SER A 54 -3.98 13.82 7.80
N GLU A 55 -3.65 13.52 9.07
CA GLU A 55 -3.20 14.49 10.07
C GLU A 55 -1.70 14.77 10.02
N GLY A 56 -0.90 13.94 9.33
CA GLY A 56 0.54 14.15 9.18
C GLY A 56 0.88 15.27 8.19
N THR A 57 2.09 15.84 8.30
CA THR A 57 2.60 16.78 7.30
C THR A 57 2.70 16.13 5.92
N ILE A 58 2.62 16.94 4.86
CA ILE A 58 2.63 16.49 3.46
C ILE A 58 3.84 15.56 3.18
N ASP A 59 5.01 15.89 3.70
CA ASP A 59 6.22 15.08 3.53
C ASP A 59 6.08 13.68 4.15
N ILE A 60 5.53 13.59 5.37
CA ILE A 60 5.31 12.33 6.08
C ILE A 60 4.27 11.46 5.36
N ARG A 61 3.20 12.08 4.87
CA ARG A 61 2.16 11.42 4.07
C ARG A 61 2.73 10.80 2.80
N MET A 62 3.53 11.57 2.07
CA MET A 62 4.18 11.11 0.84
C MET A 62 5.21 10.01 1.10
N GLN A 63 5.90 10.04 2.25
CA GLN A 63 6.80 8.95 2.66
C GLN A 63 6.03 7.65 2.93
N PHE A 64 4.91 7.72 3.67
CA PHE A 64 4.05 6.56 3.92
C PHE A 64 3.52 5.96 2.62
N VAL A 65 2.90 6.77 1.76
CA VAL A 65 2.39 6.32 0.46
C VAL A 65 3.50 5.70 -0.38
N ARG A 66 4.68 6.33 -0.46
CA ARG A 66 5.82 5.77 -1.18
C ARG A 66 6.22 4.40 -0.63
N LYS A 67 6.24 4.22 0.70
CA LYS A 67 6.60 2.96 1.35
C LYS A 67 5.60 1.86 1.00
N VAL A 68 4.30 2.12 1.11
CA VAL A 68 3.22 1.18 0.74
C VAL A 68 3.35 0.73 -0.72
N TYR A 69 3.45 1.68 -1.66
CA TYR A 69 3.55 1.36 -3.08
C TYR A 69 4.88 0.71 -3.47
N SER A 70 5.97 1.00 -2.74
CA SER A 70 7.25 0.32 -2.94
C SER A 70 7.16 -1.15 -2.53
N ILE A 71 6.56 -1.44 -1.37
CA ILE A 71 6.31 -2.81 -0.93
C ILE A 71 5.42 -3.53 -1.94
N LEU A 72 4.28 -2.94 -2.31
CA LEU A 72 3.37 -3.49 -3.31
C LEU A 72 4.09 -3.83 -4.63
N THR A 73 4.93 -2.91 -5.13
CA THR A 73 5.68 -3.12 -6.37
C THR A 73 6.61 -4.33 -6.25
N VAL A 74 7.33 -4.46 -5.13
CA VAL A 74 8.18 -5.62 -4.87
C VAL A 74 7.35 -6.91 -4.83
N GLN A 75 6.17 -6.90 -4.19
CA GLN A 75 5.29 -8.06 -4.15
C GLN A 75 4.84 -8.49 -5.54
N LEU A 76 4.40 -7.53 -6.38
CA LEU A 76 3.98 -7.80 -7.75
C LEU A 76 5.14 -8.31 -8.63
N LEU A 77 6.35 -7.77 -8.45
CA LEU A 77 7.53 -8.23 -9.17
C LEU A 77 7.93 -9.66 -8.77
N VAL A 78 7.88 -9.98 -7.48
CA VAL A 78 8.14 -11.34 -6.98
C VAL A 78 7.13 -12.32 -7.57
N THR A 79 5.83 -12.00 -7.51
CA THR A 79 4.77 -12.84 -8.09
C THR A 79 4.93 -13.00 -9.59
N THR A 80 5.21 -11.92 -10.32
CA THR A 80 5.48 -11.98 -11.76
C THR A 80 6.70 -12.83 -12.08
N GLY A 81 7.77 -12.73 -11.28
CA GLY A 81 8.95 -13.58 -11.39
C GLY A 81 8.63 -15.06 -11.22
N LEU A 82 7.85 -15.41 -10.19
CA LEU A 82 7.42 -16.79 -9.95
C LEU A 82 6.54 -17.33 -11.09
N CYS A 83 5.63 -16.52 -11.64
CA CYS A 83 4.84 -16.91 -12.81
C CYS A 83 5.71 -17.08 -14.06
N SER A 84 6.72 -16.22 -14.24
CA SER A 84 7.64 -16.28 -15.39
C SER A 84 8.47 -17.58 -15.39
N VAL A 85 8.90 -18.06 -14.21
CA VAL A 85 9.62 -19.34 -14.10
C VAL A 85 8.76 -20.50 -14.59
N SER A 86 7.45 -20.50 -14.33
CA SER A 86 6.51 -21.49 -14.86
C SER A 86 6.39 -21.48 -16.37
N PHE A 87 6.52 -20.32 -17.01
CA PHE A 87 6.44 -20.24 -18.48
C PHE A 87 7.74 -20.62 -19.18
N PHE A 88 8.89 -20.27 -18.61
CA PHE A 88 10.18 -20.55 -19.25
C PHE A 88 10.72 -21.96 -18.96
N ASN A 89 10.28 -22.60 -17.87
CA ASN A 89 10.75 -23.92 -17.48
C ASN A 89 9.61 -24.95 -17.50
N GLN A 90 9.50 -25.68 -18.61
CA GLN A 90 8.51 -26.74 -18.80
C GLN A 90 8.58 -27.84 -17.73
N SER A 91 9.78 -28.17 -17.25
CA SER A 91 9.96 -29.18 -16.21
C SER A 91 9.40 -28.70 -14.87
N TYR A 92 9.58 -27.42 -14.54
CA TYR A 92 8.99 -26.83 -13.34
C TYR A 92 7.47 -26.75 -13.46
N SER A 93 6.94 -26.33 -14.62
CA SER A 93 5.50 -26.31 -14.89
C SER A 93 4.85 -27.69 -14.72
N HIS A 94 5.45 -28.74 -15.29
CA HIS A 94 4.95 -30.10 -15.10
C HIS A 94 5.03 -30.56 -13.64
N TRP A 95 6.08 -30.15 -12.91
CA TRP A 95 6.25 -30.50 -11.50
C TRP A 95 5.17 -29.85 -10.60
N ILE A 96 4.89 -28.55 -10.77
CA ILE A 96 3.85 -27.87 -9.98
C ILE A 96 2.44 -28.39 -10.32
N GLN A 97 2.17 -28.76 -11.57
CA GLN A 97 0.88 -29.32 -12.00
C GLN A 97 0.66 -30.75 -11.47
N SER A 98 1.73 -31.55 -11.36
CA SER A 98 1.66 -32.93 -10.85
C SER A 98 1.61 -33.02 -9.32
N ASN A 99 1.91 -31.94 -8.60
CA ASN A 99 1.91 -31.88 -7.14
C ASN A 99 0.86 -30.89 -6.59
N PRO A 100 -0.45 -31.13 -6.80
CA PRO A 100 -1.50 -30.18 -6.42
C PRO A 100 -1.59 -29.94 -4.91
N TRP A 101 -1.10 -30.88 -4.08
CA TRP A 101 -1.06 -30.70 -2.63
C TRP A 101 -0.21 -29.49 -2.19
N LEU A 102 0.81 -29.12 -2.98
CA LEU A 102 1.65 -27.96 -2.70
C LEU A 102 0.87 -26.66 -2.81
N VAL A 103 -0.10 -26.57 -3.73
CA VAL A 103 -0.95 -25.38 -3.86
C VAL A 103 -1.86 -25.23 -2.64
N ILE A 104 -2.32 -26.34 -2.06
CA ILE A 104 -3.13 -26.31 -0.85
C ILE A 104 -2.28 -25.79 0.32
N VAL A 105 -1.05 -26.31 0.45
CA VAL A 105 -0.10 -25.85 1.46
C VAL A 105 0.24 -24.36 1.28
N SER A 106 0.41 -23.89 0.04
CA SER A 106 0.72 -22.49 -0.22
C SER A 106 -0.46 -21.57 0.10
N ILE A 107 -1.70 -21.94 -0.22
CA ILE A 107 -2.90 -21.15 0.12
C ILE A 107 -3.06 -21.02 1.64
N PHE A 108 -3.03 -22.15 2.38
CA PHE A 108 -3.16 -22.10 3.85
C PHE A 108 -1.95 -21.45 4.52
N GLY A 109 -0.75 -21.64 3.96
CA GLY A 109 0.45 -20.98 4.42
C GLY A 109 0.39 -19.46 4.20
N ALA A 110 -0.04 -19.00 3.03
CA ALA A 110 -0.23 -17.57 2.74
C ALA A 110 -1.24 -16.96 3.73
N LEU A 111 -2.39 -17.60 3.94
CA LEU A 111 -3.36 -17.16 4.94
C LEU A 111 -2.75 -17.09 6.36
N GLY A 112 -2.00 -18.12 6.76
CA GLY A 112 -1.33 -18.16 8.07
C GLY A 112 -0.30 -17.04 8.24
N PHE A 113 0.54 -16.80 7.23
CA PHE A 113 1.54 -15.73 7.28
C PHE A 113 0.91 -14.34 7.17
N MET A 114 -0.20 -14.18 6.46
CA MET A 114 -0.99 -12.95 6.46
C MET A 114 -1.47 -12.61 7.88
N LEU A 115 -2.11 -13.58 8.56
CA LEU A 115 -2.56 -13.42 9.95
C LEU A 115 -1.39 -13.18 10.91
N ALA A 116 -0.26 -13.88 10.72
CA ALA A 116 0.95 -13.67 11.52
C ALA A 116 1.51 -12.25 11.32
N THR A 117 1.46 -11.73 10.09
CA THR A 117 1.88 -10.36 9.77
C THR A 117 1.02 -9.34 10.49
N TRP A 118 -0.31 -9.57 10.57
CA TRP A 118 -1.21 -8.70 11.34
C TRP A 118 -0.94 -8.77 12.84
N TRP A 119 -0.69 -9.97 13.38
CA TRP A 119 -0.37 -10.13 14.80
C TRP A 119 0.97 -9.49 15.20
N LYS A 120 1.96 -9.55 14.31
CA LYS A 120 3.31 -8.99 14.52
C LYS A 120 3.57 -7.71 13.73
N ALA A 121 2.53 -6.97 13.32
CA ALA A 121 2.65 -5.83 12.42
C ALA A 121 3.68 -4.78 12.89
N LYS A 122 3.74 -4.53 14.20
CA LYS A 122 4.64 -3.53 14.82
C LYS A 122 6.02 -4.07 15.20
N SER A 123 6.32 -5.34 14.92
CA SER A 123 7.58 -5.99 15.32
C SER A 123 8.55 -6.07 14.13
N TYR A 124 9.42 -5.07 14.00
CA TYR A 124 10.50 -5.08 13.02
C TYR A 124 11.70 -5.90 13.52
N PRO A 125 12.37 -6.74 12.69
CA PRO A 125 12.10 -7.02 11.27
C PRO A 125 11.17 -8.24 11.01
N THR A 126 10.59 -8.82 12.06
CA THR A 126 9.76 -10.04 11.96
C THR A 126 8.56 -9.86 11.02
N ASN A 127 7.94 -8.67 11.03
CA ASN A 127 6.85 -8.31 10.13
C ASN A 127 7.22 -8.45 8.64
N LEU A 128 8.44 -8.05 8.25
CA LEU A 128 8.93 -8.17 6.89
C LEU A 128 9.22 -9.63 6.48
N ILE A 129 9.70 -10.44 7.43
CA ILE A 129 9.91 -11.88 7.19
C ILE A 129 8.56 -12.55 6.91
N PHE A 130 7.54 -12.29 7.73
CA PHE A 130 6.20 -12.83 7.52
C PHE A 130 5.56 -12.32 6.23
N LEU A 131 5.72 -11.04 5.91
CA LEU A 131 5.29 -10.47 4.65
C LEU A 131 5.95 -11.17 3.45
N THR A 132 7.26 -11.43 3.52
CA THR A 132 8.00 -12.10 2.45
C THR A 132 7.51 -13.54 2.27
N CYS A 133 7.32 -14.28 3.37
CA CYS A 133 6.76 -15.63 3.33
C CYS A 133 5.35 -15.64 2.76
N PHE A 134 4.49 -14.69 3.17
CA PHE A 134 3.17 -14.50 2.60
C PHE A 134 3.24 -14.28 1.08
N THR A 135 4.04 -13.33 0.62
CA THR A 135 4.17 -13.00 -0.81
C THR A 135 4.72 -14.16 -1.63
N LEU A 136 5.69 -14.93 -1.11
CA LEU A 136 6.23 -16.09 -1.81
C LEU A 136 5.20 -17.22 -1.94
N LEU A 137 4.43 -17.49 -0.88
CA LEU A 137 3.40 -18.54 -0.90
C LEU A 137 2.21 -18.14 -1.77
N GLU A 138 1.76 -16.88 -1.68
CA GLU A 138 0.70 -16.37 -2.52
C GLU A 138 1.14 -16.34 -3.99
N GLY A 139 2.34 -15.80 -4.27
CA GLY A 139 2.90 -15.79 -5.63
C GLY A 139 3.12 -17.19 -6.20
N TYR A 140 3.48 -18.18 -5.37
CA TYR A 140 3.51 -19.58 -5.79
C TYR A 140 2.11 -20.08 -6.17
N SER A 141 1.08 -19.83 -5.36
CA SER A 141 -0.31 -20.20 -5.68
C SER A 141 -0.74 -19.64 -7.03
N ILE A 142 -0.47 -18.35 -7.29
CA ILE A 142 -0.79 -17.70 -8.57
C ILE A 142 0.04 -18.29 -9.72
N SER A 143 1.30 -18.62 -9.49
CA SER A 143 2.16 -19.28 -10.48
C SER A 143 1.63 -20.67 -10.87
N VAL A 144 1.12 -21.45 -9.91
CA VAL A 144 0.48 -22.74 -10.22
C VAL A 144 -0.78 -22.52 -11.06
N VAL A 145 -1.66 -21.60 -10.66
CA VAL A 145 -2.91 -21.36 -11.40
C VAL A 145 -2.61 -20.89 -12.82
N THR A 146 -1.72 -19.90 -12.99
CA THR A 146 -1.35 -19.36 -14.31
C THR A 146 -0.67 -20.38 -15.21
N SER A 147 -0.04 -21.43 -14.67
CA SER A 147 0.55 -22.51 -15.47
C SER A 147 -0.47 -23.33 -16.28
N PHE A 148 -1.76 -23.27 -15.91
CA PHE A 148 -2.85 -23.93 -16.64
C PHE A 148 -3.46 -23.06 -17.75
N TYR A 149 -2.99 -21.82 -17.92
CA TYR A 149 -3.47 -20.88 -18.93
C TYR A 149 -2.41 -20.66 -20.02
N ASP A 150 -2.86 -20.28 -21.21
CA ASP A 150 -1.95 -19.86 -22.29
C ASP A 150 -1.19 -18.59 -21.88
N ALA A 151 0.13 -18.57 -22.08
CA ALA A 151 0.98 -17.45 -21.76
C ALA A 151 0.52 -16.13 -22.40
N ARG A 152 -0.06 -16.15 -23.61
CA ARG A 152 -0.60 -14.94 -24.24
C ARG A 152 -1.77 -14.37 -23.45
N VAL A 153 -2.68 -15.22 -22.99
CA VAL A 153 -3.84 -14.82 -22.19
C VAL A 153 -3.39 -14.25 -20.86
N VAL A 154 -2.38 -14.86 -20.23
CA VAL A 154 -1.80 -14.38 -18.97
C VAL A 154 -1.18 -12.99 -19.13
N VAL A 155 -0.37 -12.77 -20.17
CA VAL A 155 0.27 -11.46 -20.42
C VAL A 155 -0.79 -10.38 -20.73
N GLN A 156 -1.84 -10.71 -21.47
CA GLN A 156 -2.95 -9.78 -21.73
C GLN A 156 -3.69 -9.41 -20.42
N ALA A 157 -3.99 -10.41 -19.58
CA ALA A 157 -4.63 -10.17 -18.28
C ALA A 157 -3.76 -9.28 -17.38
N LEU A 158 -2.45 -9.52 -17.34
CA LEU A 158 -1.50 -8.71 -16.59
C LEU A 158 -1.49 -7.25 -17.08
N ALA A 159 -1.42 -7.04 -18.39
CA ALA A 159 -1.42 -5.69 -18.97
C ALA A 159 -2.71 -4.92 -18.65
N LEU A 160 -3.87 -5.57 -18.78
CA LEU A 160 -5.16 -4.97 -18.43
C LEU A 160 -5.27 -4.66 -16.94
N THR A 161 -4.82 -5.56 -16.08
CA THR A 161 -4.85 -5.37 -14.62
C THR A 161 -4.01 -4.17 -14.21
N LEU A 162 -2.77 -4.07 -14.71
CA LEU A 162 -1.90 -2.94 -14.41
C LEU A 162 -2.49 -1.63 -14.93
N GLY A 163 -3.06 -1.63 -16.14
CA GLY A 163 -3.74 -0.46 -16.70
C GLY A 163 -4.92 0.01 -15.84
N ILE A 164 -5.80 -0.91 -15.45
CA ILE A 164 -6.96 -0.61 -14.60
C ILE A 164 -6.49 -0.15 -13.21
N PHE A 165 -5.55 -0.86 -12.59
CA PHE A 165 -5.03 -0.51 -11.27
C PHE A 165 -4.45 0.91 -11.25
N VAL A 166 -3.60 1.26 -12.23
CA VAL A 166 -3.01 2.61 -12.32
C VAL A 166 -4.09 3.65 -12.56
N ALA A 167 -5.03 3.41 -13.48
CA ALA A 167 -6.10 4.35 -13.78
C ALA A 167 -7.01 4.60 -12.56
N LEU A 168 -7.43 3.55 -11.86
CA LEU A 168 -8.27 3.65 -10.67
C LEU A 168 -7.52 4.30 -9.51
N THR A 169 -6.25 3.96 -9.31
CA THR A 169 -5.40 4.58 -8.29
C THR A 169 -5.30 6.09 -8.53
N LEU A 170 -4.97 6.51 -9.76
CA LEU A 170 -4.88 7.93 -10.11
C LEU A 170 -6.22 8.65 -9.94
N PHE A 171 -7.33 8.00 -10.29
CA PHE A 171 -8.67 8.53 -10.11
C PHE A 171 -9.03 8.69 -8.63
N ALA A 172 -8.76 7.67 -7.80
CA ALA A 172 -8.97 7.69 -6.35
C ALA A 172 -8.15 8.81 -5.67
N CYS A 173 -6.93 9.06 -6.15
CA CYS A 173 -6.06 10.15 -5.69
C CYS A 173 -6.60 11.56 -5.99
N GLN A 174 -7.28 11.72 -7.13
CA GLN A 174 -7.72 13.03 -7.61
C GLN A 174 -9.17 13.36 -7.23
N THR A 175 -10.01 12.35 -7.04
CA THR A 175 -11.42 12.57 -6.78
C THR A 175 -11.68 13.18 -5.40
N LYS A 176 -12.75 13.99 -5.33
CA LYS A 176 -13.30 14.49 -4.07
C LYS A 176 -14.36 13.57 -3.46
N TYR A 177 -14.86 12.62 -4.25
CA TYR A 177 -15.83 11.64 -3.77
C TYR A 177 -15.17 10.68 -2.77
N ASP A 178 -15.85 10.41 -1.66
CA ASP A 178 -15.38 9.47 -0.65
C ASP A 178 -15.90 8.07 -0.96
N PHE A 179 -15.02 7.22 -1.49
CA PHE A 179 -15.30 5.81 -1.75
C PHE A 179 -15.28 4.98 -0.47
N THR A 180 -14.72 5.47 0.65
CA THR A 180 -14.62 4.71 1.90
C THR A 180 -16.00 4.24 2.40
N ASP A 181 -17.05 5.00 2.10
CA ASP A 181 -18.45 4.64 2.38
C ASP A 181 -18.93 3.36 1.64
N TRP A 182 -18.18 2.89 0.64
CA TRP A 182 -18.50 1.67 -0.10
C TRP A 182 -18.08 0.38 0.61
N MET A 183 -17.24 0.48 1.66
CA MET A 183 -16.74 -0.66 2.44
C MET A 183 -17.79 -1.72 2.81
N PRO A 184 -18.94 -1.40 3.44
CA PRO A 184 -19.90 -2.42 3.86
C PRO A 184 -20.52 -3.16 2.66
N TYR A 185 -20.72 -2.47 1.54
CA TYR A 185 -21.26 -3.08 0.32
C TYR A 185 -20.22 -3.98 -0.34
N LEU A 186 -18.96 -3.53 -0.43
CA LEU A 186 -17.87 -4.33 -0.97
C LEU A 186 -17.58 -5.56 -0.09
N PHE A 187 -17.68 -5.42 1.24
CA PHE A 187 -17.54 -6.54 2.17
C PHE A 187 -18.63 -7.60 1.95
N GLY A 188 -19.90 -7.18 1.80
CA GLY A 188 -20.99 -8.08 1.45
C GLY A 188 -20.79 -8.76 0.08
N ALA A 189 -20.33 -8.00 -0.91
CA ALA A 189 -20.05 -8.51 -2.26
C ALA A 189 -18.89 -9.51 -2.29
N LEU A 190 -17.85 -9.30 -1.47
CA LEU A 190 -16.74 -10.22 -1.30
C LEU A 190 -17.22 -11.55 -0.72
N TRP A 191 -18.06 -11.53 0.33
CA TRP A 191 -18.64 -12.75 0.89
C TRP A 191 -19.48 -13.52 -0.13
N PHE A 192 -20.22 -12.81 -0.99
CA PHE A 192 -20.91 -13.45 -2.10
C PHE A 192 -19.94 -14.19 -3.04
N LEU A 193 -18.83 -13.55 -3.45
CA LEU A 193 -17.83 -14.20 -4.30
C LEU A 193 -17.16 -15.41 -3.64
N VAL A 194 -16.88 -15.33 -2.33
CA VAL A 194 -16.28 -16.41 -1.55
C VAL A 194 -17.24 -17.60 -1.44
N LEU A 195 -18.50 -17.36 -1.07
CA LEU A 195 -19.50 -18.42 -0.96
C LEU A 195 -19.82 -19.05 -2.32
N PHE A 196 -19.94 -18.24 -3.37
CA PHE A 196 -20.11 -18.74 -4.73
C PHE A 196 -18.91 -19.58 -5.17
N GLY A 197 -17.68 -19.11 -4.94
CA GLY A 197 -16.45 -19.83 -5.25
C GLY A 197 -16.35 -21.16 -4.49
N PHE A 198 -16.80 -21.19 -3.23
CA PHE A 198 -16.88 -22.42 -2.44
C PHE A 198 -17.88 -23.42 -3.02
N VAL A 199 -19.08 -22.97 -3.43
CA VAL A 199 -20.06 -23.84 -4.11
C VAL A 199 -19.51 -24.36 -5.44
N ALA A 200 -18.81 -23.51 -6.20
CA ALA A 200 -18.20 -23.87 -7.47
C ALA A 200 -17.11 -24.95 -7.36
N MET A 201 -16.56 -25.18 -6.17
CA MET A 201 -15.63 -26.28 -5.92
C MET A 201 -16.32 -27.66 -5.98
N PHE A 202 -17.59 -27.74 -5.60
CA PHE A 202 -18.35 -28.99 -5.58
C PHE A 202 -19.26 -29.17 -6.79
N ILE A 203 -19.68 -28.06 -7.40
CA ILE A 203 -20.62 -28.04 -8.52
C ILE A 203 -19.95 -27.37 -9.72
N PRO A 204 -19.65 -28.10 -10.81
CA PRO A 204 -19.11 -27.48 -12.01
C PRO A 204 -20.18 -26.61 -12.67
N PHE A 205 -19.87 -25.34 -12.85
CA PHE A 205 -20.72 -24.40 -13.56
C PHE A 205 -20.28 -24.28 -15.04
N GLY A 206 -21.20 -23.86 -15.92
CA GLY A 206 -20.89 -23.66 -17.34
C GLY A 206 -20.06 -22.39 -17.61
N SER A 207 -19.52 -22.26 -18.82
CA SER A 207 -18.65 -21.13 -19.22
C SER A 207 -19.29 -19.75 -19.00
N THR A 208 -20.60 -19.62 -19.22
CA THR A 208 -21.34 -18.37 -18.94
C THR A 208 -21.27 -17.96 -17.47
N ALA A 209 -21.35 -18.90 -16.54
CA ALA A 209 -21.28 -18.61 -15.12
C ALA A 209 -19.86 -18.21 -14.68
N GLU A 210 -18.83 -18.83 -15.26
CA GLU A 210 -17.43 -18.44 -15.03
C GLU A 210 -17.15 -17.02 -15.54
N LEU A 211 -17.68 -16.66 -16.71
CA LEU A 211 -17.60 -15.32 -17.27
C LEU A 211 -18.28 -14.31 -16.35
N ILE A 212 -19.52 -14.57 -15.93
CA ILE A 212 -20.26 -13.68 -15.00
C ILE A 212 -19.49 -13.52 -13.69
N TYR A 213 -18.95 -14.61 -13.14
CA TYR A 213 -18.13 -14.58 -11.93
C TYR A 213 -16.88 -13.71 -12.11
N GLY A 214 -16.19 -13.85 -13.24
CA GLY A 214 -15.04 -13.01 -13.57
C GLY A 214 -15.39 -11.53 -13.71
N VAL A 215 -16.52 -11.20 -14.35
CA VAL A 215 -16.98 -9.80 -14.49
C VAL A 215 -17.35 -9.20 -13.14
N LEU A 216 -18.11 -9.93 -12.31
CA LEU A 216 -18.45 -9.48 -10.95
C LEU A 216 -17.18 -9.29 -10.10
N GLY A 217 -16.26 -10.25 -10.14
CA GLY A 217 -14.95 -10.14 -9.47
C GLY A 217 -14.20 -8.89 -9.90
N THR A 218 -14.09 -8.67 -11.21
CA THR A 218 -13.39 -7.50 -11.77
C THR A 218 -13.98 -6.19 -11.27
N LEU A 219 -15.32 -6.06 -11.24
CA LEU A 219 -15.99 -4.85 -10.72
C LEU A 219 -15.79 -4.68 -9.21
N ILE A 220 -15.90 -5.76 -8.44
CA ILE A 220 -15.77 -5.73 -6.99
C ILE A 220 -14.34 -5.33 -6.59
N PHE A 221 -13.33 -5.98 -7.15
CA PHE A 221 -11.93 -5.65 -6.84
C PHE A 221 -11.49 -4.29 -7.41
N SER A 222 -12.09 -3.84 -8.52
CA SER A 222 -11.94 -2.43 -8.95
C SER A 222 -12.50 -1.45 -7.91
N GLY A 223 -13.64 -1.79 -7.29
CA GLY A 223 -14.20 -1.02 -6.18
C GLY A 223 -13.29 -1.00 -4.96
N TYR A 224 -12.73 -2.16 -4.58
CA TYR A 224 -11.75 -2.24 -3.48
C TYR A 224 -10.52 -1.39 -3.75
N ILE A 225 -9.93 -1.41 -4.97
CA ILE A 225 -8.80 -0.54 -5.30
C ILE A 225 -9.11 0.94 -5.04
N LEU A 226 -10.32 1.40 -5.37
CA LEU A 226 -10.73 2.79 -5.10
C LEU A 226 -10.78 3.08 -3.60
N VAL A 227 -11.38 2.19 -2.82
CA VAL A 227 -11.49 2.31 -1.35
C VAL A 227 -10.12 2.25 -0.69
N ASP A 228 -9.35 1.21 -0.98
CA ASP A 228 -8.06 0.95 -0.34
C ASP A 228 -7.04 2.02 -0.70
N THR A 229 -7.05 2.53 -1.93
CA THR A 229 -6.24 3.70 -2.29
C THR A 229 -6.59 4.92 -1.42
N GLN A 230 -7.89 5.16 -1.16
CA GLN A 230 -8.31 6.25 -0.28
C GLN A 230 -7.99 6.03 1.20
N LEU A 231 -8.04 4.79 1.67
CA LEU A 231 -7.55 4.44 3.00
C LEU A 231 -6.06 4.73 3.15
N VAL A 232 -5.24 4.32 2.17
CA VAL A 232 -3.79 4.55 2.16
C VAL A 232 -3.45 6.04 2.20
N MET A 233 -4.24 6.88 1.54
CA MET A 233 -3.97 8.32 1.51
C MET A 233 -4.42 9.09 2.77
N ARG A 234 -5.36 8.55 3.55
CA ARG A 234 -6.09 9.33 4.57
C ARG A 234 -6.21 8.64 5.93
N HIS A 235 -6.51 7.34 5.97
CA HIS A 235 -7.05 6.69 7.16
C HIS A 235 -6.08 5.79 7.92
N TYR A 236 -5.09 5.19 7.25
CA TYR A 236 -4.12 4.33 7.94
C TYR A 236 -3.29 5.09 8.99
N HIS A 237 -2.74 4.37 9.96
CA HIS A 237 -1.67 4.91 10.78
C HIS A 237 -0.35 4.84 10.00
N LEU A 238 0.60 5.71 10.32
CA LEU A 238 1.89 5.79 9.63
C LEU A 238 2.77 4.54 9.79
N ASP A 239 2.46 3.69 10.77
CA ASP A 239 3.14 2.42 11.05
C ASP A 239 2.43 1.20 10.42
N ASP A 240 1.30 1.40 9.74
CA ASP A 240 0.49 0.32 9.16
C ASP A 240 0.76 0.11 7.65
N GLU A 241 1.96 0.45 7.18
CA GLU A 241 2.30 0.35 5.76
C GLU A 241 2.24 -1.09 5.24
N ILE A 242 2.49 -2.08 6.10
CA ILE A 242 2.49 -3.49 5.72
C ILE A 242 1.06 -3.96 5.49
N GLN A 243 0.14 -3.65 6.40
CA GLN A 243 -1.27 -4.00 6.26
C GLN A 243 -1.88 -3.33 5.03
N ALA A 244 -1.60 -2.04 4.84
CA ALA A 244 -1.98 -1.29 3.65
C ALA A 244 -1.46 -1.96 2.35
N SER A 245 -0.19 -2.39 2.34
CA SER A 245 0.39 -3.05 1.16
C SER A 245 -0.24 -4.42 0.88
N ILE A 246 -0.57 -5.20 1.92
CA ILE A 246 -1.23 -6.51 1.77
C ILE A 246 -2.63 -6.33 1.16
N SER A 247 -3.43 -5.37 1.63
CA SER A 247 -4.77 -5.16 1.10
C SER A 247 -4.74 -4.77 -0.38
N LEU A 248 -3.94 -3.77 -0.76
CA LEU A 248 -3.75 -3.39 -2.17
C LEU A 248 -3.18 -4.54 -3.02
N TYR A 249 -2.28 -5.36 -2.47
CA TYR A 249 -1.75 -6.53 -3.17
C TYR A 249 -2.84 -7.56 -3.47
N LEU A 250 -3.68 -7.88 -2.48
CA LEU A 250 -4.80 -8.80 -2.67
C LEU A 250 -5.81 -8.27 -3.67
N ASP A 251 -6.09 -6.96 -3.68
CA ASP A 251 -6.96 -6.34 -4.66
C ASP A 251 -6.43 -6.51 -6.09
N VAL A 252 -5.14 -6.23 -6.30
CA VAL A 252 -4.50 -6.36 -7.61
C VAL A 252 -4.46 -7.82 -8.07
N ILE A 253 -4.11 -8.76 -7.19
CA ILE A 253 -4.06 -10.19 -7.53
C ILE A 253 -5.45 -10.72 -7.86
N ASN A 254 -6.47 -10.36 -7.08
CA ASN A 254 -7.83 -10.83 -7.34
C ASN A 254 -8.44 -10.18 -8.59
N LEU A 255 -8.14 -8.91 -8.86
CA LEU A 255 -8.48 -8.27 -10.13
C LEU A 255 -7.82 -9.03 -11.31
N PHE A 256 -6.53 -9.35 -11.20
CA PHE A 256 -5.81 -10.13 -12.20
C PHE A 256 -6.45 -11.49 -12.44
N MET A 257 -6.74 -12.25 -11.38
CA MET A 257 -7.38 -13.56 -11.48
C MET A 257 -8.78 -13.49 -12.11
N SER A 258 -9.53 -12.42 -11.83
CA SER A 258 -10.85 -12.18 -12.40
C SER A 258 -10.77 -11.88 -13.89
N ILE A 259 -9.85 -10.99 -14.31
CA ILE A 259 -9.62 -10.67 -15.73
C ILE A 259 -9.09 -11.89 -16.49
N LEU A 260 -8.15 -12.64 -15.90
CA LEU A 260 -7.62 -13.87 -16.48
C LEU A 260 -8.73 -14.88 -16.77
N ARG A 261 -9.68 -15.04 -15.83
CA ARG A 261 -10.85 -15.90 -16.02
C ARG A 261 -11.74 -15.44 -17.17
N ILE A 262 -12.01 -14.14 -17.28
CA ILE A 262 -12.80 -13.57 -18.39
C ILE A 262 -12.14 -13.88 -19.74
N LEU A 263 -10.84 -13.57 -19.88
CA LEU A 263 -10.14 -13.76 -21.14
C LEU A 263 -10.04 -15.25 -21.53
N ASN A 264 -9.81 -16.13 -20.55
CA ASN A 264 -9.78 -17.56 -20.80
C ASN A 264 -11.14 -18.11 -21.24
N SER A 265 -12.24 -17.66 -20.62
CA SER A 265 -13.59 -18.07 -21.02
C SER A 265 -13.92 -17.62 -22.45
N GLN A 266 -13.35 -16.53 -22.94
CA GLN A 266 -13.53 -16.07 -24.32
C GLN A 266 -12.66 -16.83 -25.31
N ASN A 267 -11.46 -17.27 -24.90
CA ASN A 267 -10.55 -18.01 -25.75
C ASN A 267 -10.95 -19.48 -25.96
N ASN A 268 -11.71 -20.05 -25.02
CA ASN A 268 -12.19 -21.44 -25.05
C ASN A 268 -13.61 -21.61 -25.64
N ASN A 269 -14.29 -20.52 -26.00
CA ASN A 269 -15.57 -20.51 -26.73
C ASN A 269 -15.34 -20.25 -28.21
#